data_AF-A0A059LFQ4-F1
#
_entry.id   AF-A0A059LFQ4-F1
#
_cell.length_a   1.000
_cell.length_b   1.000
_cell.length_c   1.000
_cell.angle_alpha   90.00
_cell.angle_beta   90.00
_cell.angle_gamma   90.00
#
_symmetry.space_group_name_H-M   'P 1'
#
loop_
_entity.id
_entity.type
_entity.pdbx_description
1 polymer ?
#
loop_
_entity_poly.entity_id
_entity_poly.type
_entity_poly.pdbx_seq_one_letter_code
_entity_poly.pdbx_strand_id
1 'polypeptide(L)'
;MILGGSEEPWRMAISDLDRHCDIPAWAADCVLHGRFPTPKSLKLAFHLVPLEQGGLPSLLQSRLHAPRVLRVSKVAEYLVRRMRELGLAVRQAALFFDAGQQEVWDAAAGHAPGDPEEGRGLPLFLSCNGMAVPWDFTLAAVRQWIWKNPEDLVINYSISGPETMLRMPSIKPPEEV
;
A
#
# COMPACT_ATOMS: atom_id res chain seq x y z
N MET A 1 37.58 -23.91 22.11
CA MET A 1 37.45 -22.45 22.26
C MET A 1 36.78 -21.93 21.00
N ILE A 2 35.49 -21.63 21.08
CA ILE A 2 34.79 -20.85 20.05
C ILE A 2 34.29 -19.61 20.79
N LEU A 3 34.95 -18.48 20.54
CA LEU A 3 34.47 -17.15 20.88
C LEU A 3 33.48 -16.77 19.77
N GLY A 4 32.23 -16.48 20.12
CA GLY A 4 31.20 -16.19 19.12
C GLY A 4 29.85 -15.91 19.74
N GLY A 5 29.77 -14.81 20.48
CA GLY A 5 28.51 -14.28 21.02
C GLY A 5 28.51 -12.78 20.86
N SER A 6 28.28 -12.31 19.63
CA SER A 6 27.80 -10.95 19.40
C SER A 6 26.35 -10.90 19.90
N GLU A 7 26.18 -10.89 21.22
CA GLU A 7 24.86 -10.75 21.83
C GLU A 7 24.44 -9.29 21.65
N GLU A 8 23.58 -9.08 20.64
CA GLU A 8 22.81 -7.86 20.57
C GLU A 8 22.16 -7.61 21.93
N PRO A 9 22.19 -6.39 22.50
CA PRO A 9 21.83 -6.13 23.91
C PRO A 9 20.37 -6.47 24.28
N TRP A 10 19.56 -6.86 23.29
CA TRP A 10 18.19 -7.35 23.42
C TRP A 10 18.07 -8.89 23.42
N ARG A 11 19.16 -9.64 23.31
CA ARG A 11 19.19 -11.11 23.39
C ARG A 11 19.76 -11.52 24.74
N MET A 12 18.91 -12.05 25.62
CA MET A 12 19.28 -12.57 26.94
C MET A 12 18.36 -13.73 27.30
N ALA A 13 18.87 -14.67 28.09
CA ALA A 13 18.05 -15.77 28.59
C ALA A 13 16.95 -15.24 29.52
N ILE A 14 15.77 -15.86 29.48
CA ILE A 14 14.62 -15.43 30.31
C ILE A 14 14.95 -15.45 31.82
N SER A 15 15.93 -16.28 32.20
CA SER A 15 16.46 -16.42 33.56
C SER A 15 17.31 -15.24 34.02
N ASP A 16 17.91 -14.50 33.07
CA ASP A 16 18.81 -13.37 33.31
C ASP A 16 18.08 -12.02 33.25
N LEU A 17 16.76 -12.03 33.02
CA LEU A 17 15.91 -10.84 33.03
C LEU A 17 15.66 -10.40 34.48
N ASP A 18 16.46 -9.46 35.00
CA ASP A 18 16.25 -8.94 36.35
C ASP A 18 15.10 -7.92 36.34
N ARG A 19 14.21 -8.05 37.33
CA ARG A 19 12.79 -7.67 37.18
C ARG A 19 12.53 -6.16 37.04
N HIS A 20 13.51 -5.29 37.20
CA HIS A 20 13.27 -3.84 37.37
C HIS A 20 14.13 -2.88 36.52
N CYS A 21 15.19 -3.34 35.84
CA CYS A 21 16.07 -2.44 35.07
C CYS A 21 16.06 -2.69 33.54
N ASP A 22 15.74 -3.91 33.11
CA ASP A 22 15.92 -4.31 31.71
C ASP A 22 14.68 -4.07 30.83
N ILE A 23 13.56 -3.72 31.44
CA ILE A 23 12.29 -3.48 30.74
C ILE A 23 12.11 -1.97 30.54
N PRO A 24 12.06 -1.49 29.29
CA PRO A 24 11.74 -0.09 29.04
C PRO A 24 10.41 0.29 29.67
N ALA A 25 10.36 1.46 30.32
CA ALA A 25 9.15 1.93 31.02
C ALA A 25 7.89 1.92 30.13
N TRP A 26 8.04 2.20 28.83
CA TRP A 26 6.92 2.14 27.87
C TRP A 26 6.30 0.75 27.76
N ALA A 27 7.11 -0.31 27.85
CA ALA A 27 6.66 -1.69 27.76
C ALA A 27 5.95 -2.11 29.05
N ALA A 28 6.52 -1.74 30.20
CA ALA A 28 5.89 -1.96 31.51
C ALA A 28 4.52 -1.25 31.60
N ASP A 29 4.42 -0.01 31.12
CA ASP A 29 3.16 0.74 31.08
C ASP A 29 2.09 0.10 30.18
N CYS A 30 2.48 -0.47 29.03
CA CYS A 30 1.56 -1.22 28.17
C CYS A 30 1.00 -2.45 28.89
N VAL A 31 1.89 -3.25 29.49
CA VAL A 31 1.55 -4.58 30.02
C VAL A 31 0.84 -4.48 31.38
N LEU A 32 1.35 -3.65 32.29
CA LEU A 32 0.85 -3.55 33.66
C LEU A 32 -0.31 -2.56 33.79
N HIS A 33 -0.29 -1.49 33.00
CA HIS A 33 -1.25 -0.38 33.15
C HIS A 33 -2.21 -0.25 31.97
N GLY A 34 -2.09 -1.09 30.93
CA GLY A 34 -2.92 -1.02 29.72
C GLY A 34 -2.77 0.30 28.95
N ARG A 35 -1.65 1.02 29.16
CA ARG A 35 -1.39 2.33 28.55
C ARG A 35 -0.61 2.13 27.26
N PHE A 36 -1.34 2.06 26.15
CA PHE A 36 -0.72 1.93 24.84
C PHE A 36 -0.26 3.28 24.31
N PRO A 37 0.97 3.40 23.76
CA PRO A 37 1.41 4.59 23.06
C PRO A 37 0.41 4.92 21.96
N THR A 38 -0.12 6.15 21.97
CA THR A 38 -1.00 6.59 20.88
C THR A 38 -0.17 6.66 19.60
N PRO A 39 -0.47 5.85 18.57
CA PRO A 39 0.29 5.89 17.34
C PRO A 39 0.18 7.28 16.69
N LYS A 40 1.29 7.75 16.10
CA LYS A 40 1.32 8.96 15.25
C LYS A 40 0.27 8.83 14.14
N SER A 41 -0.33 9.95 13.71
CA SER A 41 -1.54 10.00 12.87
C SER A 41 -1.67 8.83 11.89
N LEU A 42 -2.68 8.00 12.14
CA LEU A 42 -2.99 6.84 11.30
C LEU A 42 -3.71 7.24 10.01
N LYS A 43 -4.14 8.51 9.89
CA LYS A 43 -4.82 9.05 8.70
C LYS A 43 -3.79 9.72 7.78
N LEU A 44 -3.93 9.44 6.49
CA LEU A 44 -3.15 10.02 5.41
C LEU A 44 -4.11 10.74 4.45
N ALA A 45 -3.74 11.95 4.06
CA ALA A 45 -4.42 12.70 3.02
C ALA A 45 -3.77 12.39 1.66
N PHE A 46 -4.58 12.18 0.63
CA PHE A 46 -4.12 11.92 -0.72
C PHE A 46 -5.09 12.49 -1.75
N HIS A 47 -4.58 12.73 -2.95
CA HIS A 47 -5.32 13.24 -4.09
C HIS A 47 -5.46 12.14 -5.15
N LEU A 48 -6.66 12.03 -5.72
CA LEU A 48 -6.97 11.23 -6.90
C LEU A 48 -7.14 12.17 -8.09
N VAL A 49 -6.22 12.09 -9.05
CA VAL A 49 -6.17 12.98 -10.21
C VAL A 49 -6.21 12.13 -11.48
N PRO A 50 -7.04 12.46 -12.48
CA PRO A 50 -6.97 11.77 -13.76
C PRO A 50 -5.63 12.09 -14.44
N LEU A 51 -5.01 11.10 -15.07
CA LEU A 51 -3.84 11.36 -15.90
C LEU A 51 -4.26 12.17 -17.14
N GLU A 52 -3.46 13.16 -17.54
CA GLU A 52 -3.80 14.10 -18.63
C GLU A 52 -4.12 13.40 -19.97
N GLN A 53 -3.49 12.25 -20.25
CA GLN A 53 -3.75 11.43 -21.45
C GLN A 53 -4.61 10.19 -21.15
N GLY A 54 -5.17 10.11 -19.96
CA GLY A 54 -5.81 8.93 -19.40
C GLY A 54 -7.29 8.77 -19.74
N GLY A 55 -7.92 9.72 -20.43
CA GLY A 55 -9.30 9.62 -20.94
C GLY A 55 -10.41 9.59 -19.88
N LEU A 56 -10.09 9.86 -18.60
CA LEU A 56 -11.06 9.81 -17.50
C LEU A 56 -11.37 11.19 -16.93
N PRO A 57 -12.62 11.44 -16.49
CA PRO A 57 -13.03 12.71 -15.90
C PRO A 57 -12.44 12.90 -14.51
N SER A 58 -12.26 14.16 -14.09
CA SER A 58 -11.84 14.51 -12.72
C SER A 58 -12.94 14.24 -11.69
N LEU A 59 -12.52 13.83 -10.49
CA LEU A 59 -13.45 13.63 -9.38
C LEU A 59 -13.79 14.96 -8.71
N LEU A 60 -15.07 15.19 -8.41
CA LEU A 60 -15.53 16.34 -7.61
C LEU A 60 -14.87 16.39 -6.22
N GLN A 61 -14.63 15.23 -5.60
CA GLN A 61 -13.89 15.10 -4.34
C GLN A 61 -12.58 14.36 -4.60
N SER A 62 -11.60 15.06 -5.15
CA SER A 62 -10.29 14.51 -5.49
C SER A 62 -9.39 14.30 -4.26
N ARG A 63 -9.50 15.15 -3.22
CA ARG A 63 -8.75 15.00 -1.96
C ARG A 63 -9.53 14.12 -0.97
N LEU A 64 -8.92 13.03 -0.52
CA LEU A 64 -9.49 12.06 0.40
C LEU A 64 -8.58 11.85 1.61
N HIS A 65 -9.19 11.46 2.73
CA HIS A 65 -8.49 11.06 3.93
C HIS A 65 -8.78 9.59 4.22
N ALA A 66 -7.76 8.78 4.40
CA ALA A 66 -7.91 7.36 4.70
C ALA A 66 -6.88 6.86 5.72
N PRO A 67 -7.13 5.72 6.38
CA PRO A 67 -6.12 5.05 7.17
C PRO A 67 -4.90 4.68 6.33
N ARG A 68 -3.71 4.83 6.89
CA ARG A 68 -2.41 4.48 6.27
C ARG A 68 -2.31 3.00 5.88
N VAL A 69 -3.02 2.13 6.60
CA VAL A 69 -3.13 0.69 6.33
C VAL A 69 -4.08 0.36 5.18
N LEU A 70 -4.87 1.32 4.68
CA LEU A 70 -5.76 1.10 3.55
C LEU A 70 -4.94 0.67 2.33
N ARG A 71 -5.38 -0.42 1.69
CA ARG A 71 -4.74 -0.95 0.49
C ARG A 71 -5.16 -0.20 -0.76
N VAL A 72 -4.26 -0.17 -1.74
CA VAL A 72 -4.48 0.44 -3.06
C VAL A 72 -5.63 -0.27 -3.80
N SER A 73 -5.81 -1.57 -3.62
CA SER A 73 -6.99 -2.31 -4.12
C SER A 73 -8.32 -1.66 -3.73
N LYS A 74 -8.46 -1.14 -2.51
CA LYS A 74 -9.67 -0.42 -2.08
C LYS A 74 -9.81 0.95 -2.72
N VAL A 75 -8.70 1.61 -3.05
CA VAL A 75 -8.71 2.85 -3.82
C VAL A 75 -9.17 2.58 -5.26
N ALA A 76 -8.70 1.48 -5.87
CA ALA A 76 -9.15 1.04 -7.19
C ALA A 76 -10.65 0.70 -7.21
N GLU A 77 -11.14 -0.04 -6.21
CA GLU A 77 -12.56 -0.36 -6.05
C GLU A 77 -13.41 0.91 -5.94
N TYR A 78 -12.96 1.88 -5.14
CA TYR A 78 -13.59 3.19 -5.03
C TYR A 78 -13.67 3.92 -6.38
N LEU A 79 -12.57 3.93 -7.14
CA LEU A 79 -12.52 4.55 -8.46
C LEU A 79 -13.45 3.86 -9.46
N VAL A 80 -13.47 2.54 -9.53
CA VAL A 80 -14.38 1.79 -10.41
C VAL A 80 -15.84 2.11 -10.09
N ARG A 81 -16.21 2.10 -8.81
CA ARG A 81 -17.56 2.50 -8.37
C ARG A 81 -17.88 3.93 -8.82
N ARG A 82 -16.94 4.85 -8.63
CA ARG A 82 -17.14 6.25 -8.97
C ARG A 82 -17.21 6.50 -10.48
N MET A 83 -16.45 5.76 -11.28
CA MET A 83 -16.52 5.83 -12.74
C MET A 83 -17.85 5.29 -13.26
N ARG A 84 -18.39 4.23 -12.64
CA ARG A 84 -19.71 3.69 -12.97
C ARG A 84 -20.83 4.70 -12.71
N GLU A 85 -20.76 5.46 -11.62
CA GLU A 85 -21.71 6.56 -11.33
C GLU A 85 -21.66 7.67 -12.39
N LEU A 86 -20.52 7.84 -13.06
CA LEU A 86 -20.34 8.78 -14.18
C LEU A 86 -20.69 8.16 -15.55
N GLY A 87 -21.20 6.92 -15.59
CA GLY A 87 -21.57 6.22 -16.81
C GLY A 87 -20.41 5.57 -17.56
N LEU A 88 -19.22 5.47 -16.95
CA LEU A 88 -18.04 4.83 -17.55
C LEU A 88 -17.87 3.40 -17.04
N ALA A 89 -17.85 2.44 -17.97
CA ALA A 89 -17.58 1.04 -17.68
C ALA A 89 -16.06 0.79 -17.61
N VAL A 90 -15.51 0.95 -16.41
CA VAL A 90 -14.08 0.69 -16.12
C VAL A 90 -13.96 -0.64 -15.38
N ARG A 91 -12.96 -1.45 -15.74
CA ARG A 91 -12.66 -2.73 -15.10
C ARG A 91 -11.41 -2.65 -14.24
N GLN A 92 -11.34 -3.52 -13.24
CA GLN A 92 -10.16 -3.68 -12.41
C GLN A 92 -9.06 -4.36 -13.23
N ALA A 93 -7.94 -3.68 -13.44
CA ALA A 93 -6.74 -4.25 -14.03
C ALA A 93 -5.65 -4.26 -12.94
N ALA A 94 -5.76 -5.24 -12.05
CA ALA A 94 -4.91 -5.29 -10.87
C ALA A 94 -3.45 -5.57 -11.26
N LEU A 95 -2.55 -4.77 -10.69
CA LEU A 95 -1.11 -5.01 -10.74
C LEU A 95 -0.67 -5.35 -9.34
N PHE A 96 -0.07 -6.52 -9.14
CA PHE A 96 0.46 -6.96 -7.86
C PHE A 96 1.98 -6.95 -7.89
N PHE A 97 2.60 -6.65 -6.76
CA PHE A 97 4.04 -6.78 -6.60
C PHE A 97 4.41 -8.23 -6.28
N ASP A 98 3.64 -8.88 -5.42
CA ASP A 98 3.78 -10.30 -5.09
C ASP A 98 2.92 -11.18 -6.02
N ALA A 99 3.58 -12.07 -6.78
CA ALA A 99 2.92 -13.02 -7.68
C ALA A 99 1.95 -13.95 -6.94
N GLY A 100 2.26 -14.35 -5.70
CA GLY A 100 1.35 -15.19 -4.91
C GLY A 100 0.06 -14.46 -4.54
N GLN A 101 0.10 -13.14 -4.34
CA GLN A 101 -1.10 -12.35 -4.12
C GLN A 101 -1.93 -12.13 -5.39
N GLN A 102 -1.26 -12.10 -6.55
CA GLN A 102 -1.93 -12.07 -7.84
C GLN A 102 -2.77 -13.35 -8.04
N GLU A 103 -2.19 -14.52 -7.82
CA GLU A 103 -2.88 -15.81 -7.94
C GLU A 103 -4.10 -15.91 -7.01
N VAL A 104 -3.97 -15.45 -5.76
CA VAL A 104 -5.08 -15.43 -4.80
C VAL A 104 -6.19 -14.48 -5.26
N TRP A 105 -5.84 -13.33 -5.83
CA TRP A 105 -6.83 -12.38 -6.35
C TRP A 105 -7.55 -12.92 -7.58
N ASP A 106 -6.81 -13.52 -8.52
CA ASP A 106 -7.37 -14.14 -9.74
C ASP A 106 -8.36 -15.25 -9.36
N ALA A 107 -7.98 -16.11 -8.40
CA ALA A 107 -8.84 -17.17 -7.86
C ALA A 107 -10.09 -16.61 -7.15
N ALA A 108 -9.94 -15.56 -6.34
CA ALA A 108 -11.04 -14.98 -5.56
C ALA A 108 -12.03 -14.19 -6.43
N ALA A 109 -11.54 -13.53 -7.48
CA ALA A 109 -12.37 -12.79 -8.41
C ALA A 109 -13.02 -13.68 -9.47
N GLY A 110 -12.78 -15.00 -9.44
CA GLY A 110 -13.37 -15.96 -10.37
C GLY A 110 -12.87 -15.79 -11.80
N HIS A 111 -11.67 -15.21 -11.99
CA HIS A 111 -11.02 -15.06 -13.30
C HIS A 111 -10.54 -16.44 -13.75
N ALA A 112 -11.45 -17.28 -14.24
CA ALA A 112 -11.06 -18.41 -15.06
C ALA A 112 -10.47 -17.83 -16.36
N PRO A 113 -9.24 -18.19 -16.75
CA PRO A 113 -8.63 -17.64 -17.96
C PRO A 113 -9.49 -18.00 -19.18
N GLY A 114 -10.22 -17.00 -19.72
CA GLY A 114 -11.03 -17.14 -20.94
C GLY A 114 -12.53 -16.89 -20.78
N ASP A 115 -12.99 -16.17 -19.76
CA ASP A 115 -14.41 -15.82 -19.69
C ASP A 115 -14.75 -14.73 -20.74
N PRO A 116 -15.77 -14.91 -21.59
CA PRO A 116 -16.07 -13.95 -22.66
C PRO A 116 -16.57 -12.58 -22.17
N GLU A 117 -16.97 -12.44 -20.89
CA GLU A 117 -17.33 -11.16 -20.27
C GLU A 117 -16.11 -10.32 -19.87
N GLU A 118 -14.91 -10.92 -19.86
CA GLU A 118 -13.63 -10.37 -19.38
C GLU A 118 -13.08 -9.22 -20.26
N GLY A 119 -13.72 -8.99 -21.42
CA GLY A 119 -13.46 -7.86 -22.32
C GLY A 119 -14.37 -6.65 -22.16
N ARG A 120 -15.40 -6.69 -21.30
CA ARG A 120 -16.34 -5.56 -21.14
C ARG A 120 -15.84 -4.53 -20.13
N GLY A 121 -15.00 -3.61 -20.60
CA GLY A 121 -14.67 -2.39 -19.85
C GLY A 121 -13.22 -1.96 -20.02
N LEU A 122 -13.00 -0.67 -19.80
CA LEU A 122 -11.69 -0.06 -19.95
C LEU A 122 -10.80 -0.40 -18.73
N PRO A 123 -9.57 -0.90 -18.91
CA PRO A 123 -8.70 -1.32 -17.80
C PRO A 123 -8.23 -0.12 -16.96
N LEU A 124 -8.49 -0.13 -15.64
CA LEU A 124 -8.03 0.92 -14.72
C LEU A 124 -6.57 0.71 -14.32
N PHE A 125 -5.72 1.69 -14.60
CA PHE A 125 -4.35 1.76 -14.13
C PHE A 125 -4.18 2.84 -13.06
N LEU A 126 -3.37 2.53 -12.06
CA LEU A 126 -2.98 3.46 -10.99
C LEU A 126 -1.48 3.71 -11.03
N SER A 127 -1.10 4.99 -10.98
CA SER A 127 0.30 5.40 -10.96
C SER A 127 0.54 6.52 -9.96
N CYS A 128 1.77 6.68 -9.51
CA CYS A 128 2.20 7.75 -8.61
C CYS A 128 3.62 8.16 -9.00
N ASN A 129 3.86 9.45 -9.25
CA ASN A 129 5.14 9.97 -9.78
C ASN A 129 5.68 9.23 -11.02
N GLY A 130 4.78 8.80 -11.91
CA GLY A 130 5.16 8.05 -13.13
C GLY A 130 5.53 6.59 -12.90
N MET A 131 5.40 6.05 -11.69
CA MET A 131 5.56 4.62 -11.38
C MET A 131 4.20 3.95 -11.21
N ALA A 132 4.04 2.70 -11.66
CA ALA A 132 2.84 1.92 -11.33
C ALA A 132 2.75 1.68 -9.82
N VAL A 133 1.52 1.69 -9.32
CA VAL A 133 1.23 1.43 -7.91
C VAL A 133 0.58 0.04 -7.79
N PRO A 134 1.28 -0.92 -7.16
CA PRO A 134 0.72 -2.24 -6.91
C PRO A 134 -0.48 -2.20 -5.96
N TRP A 135 -1.45 -3.09 -6.16
CA TRP A 135 -2.73 -3.11 -5.45
C TRP A 135 -2.65 -3.74 -4.06
N ASP A 136 -1.62 -4.56 -3.85
CA ASP A 136 -1.19 -5.13 -2.57
C ASP A 136 -0.50 -4.12 -1.66
N PHE A 137 -0.07 -2.96 -2.19
CA PHE A 137 0.52 -1.93 -1.36
C PHE A 137 -0.53 -1.23 -0.48
N THR A 138 -0.09 -0.79 0.69
CA THR A 138 -0.85 0.15 1.53
C THR A 138 -0.52 1.58 1.16
N LEU A 139 -1.39 2.54 1.49
CA LEU A 139 -1.11 3.96 1.32
C LEU A 139 0.19 4.37 2.04
N ALA A 140 0.51 3.76 3.18
CA ALA A 140 1.79 3.95 3.86
C ALA A 140 2.98 3.52 2.99
N ALA A 141 2.89 2.35 2.36
CA ALA A 141 3.94 1.84 1.49
C ALA A 141 4.15 2.75 0.26
N VAL A 142 3.08 3.18 -0.39
CA VAL A 142 3.16 4.14 -1.50
C VAL A 142 3.82 5.45 -1.04
N ARG A 143 3.42 5.97 0.13
CA ARG A 143 4.00 7.17 0.73
C ARG A 143 5.48 7.04 1.05
N GLN A 144 5.92 5.85 1.48
CA GLN A 144 7.30 5.61 1.91
C GLN A 144 8.23 5.33 0.72
N TRP A 145 7.78 4.52 -0.25
CA TRP A 145 8.64 3.97 -1.30
C TRP A 145 8.53 4.71 -2.64
N ILE A 146 7.39 5.35 -2.92
CA ILE A 146 7.10 5.95 -4.24
C ILE A 146 7.02 7.49 -4.14
N TRP A 147 6.36 8.01 -3.11
CA TRP A 147 6.12 9.45 -2.94
C TRP A 147 7.12 10.12 -1.99
N LYS A 148 8.20 10.67 -2.55
CA LYS A 148 9.27 11.33 -1.77
C LYS A 148 8.96 12.76 -1.31
N ASN A 149 7.83 13.35 -1.71
CA ASN A 149 7.49 14.72 -1.36
C ASN A 149 6.88 14.82 0.04
N PRO A 150 7.04 15.93 0.78
CA PRO A 150 6.41 16.12 2.09
C PRO A 150 4.90 16.38 2.00
N GLU A 151 4.41 16.82 0.85
CA GLU A 151 3.01 17.08 0.56
C GLU A 151 2.13 15.82 0.56
N ASP A 152 0.83 16.03 0.44
CA ASP A 152 -0.17 14.97 0.29
C ASP A 152 0.15 14.08 -0.91
N LEU A 153 -0.06 12.77 -0.73
CA LEU A 153 0.21 11.77 -1.76
C LEU A 153 -0.70 12.01 -2.99
N VAL A 154 -0.16 11.98 -4.21
CA VAL A 154 -0.96 12.05 -5.44
C VAL A 154 -0.95 10.70 -6.14
N ILE A 155 -2.13 10.12 -6.35
CA ILE A 155 -2.35 8.92 -7.15
C ILE A 155 -3.08 9.32 -8.42
N ASN A 156 -2.46 9.03 -9.56
CA ASN A 156 -3.02 9.25 -10.87
C ASN A 156 -3.74 8.00 -11.37
N TYR A 157 -4.87 8.18 -12.04
CA TYR A 157 -5.65 7.07 -12.61
C TYR A 157 -5.89 7.26 -14.12
N SER A 158 -5.84 6.17 -14.90
CA SER A 158 -6.02 6.19 -16.37
C SER A 158 -6.63 4.90 -16.91
N ILE A 159 -7.22 4.97 -18.12
CA ILE A 159 -7.63 3.78 -18.89
C ILE A 159 -6.66 3.37 -20.00
N SER A 160 -5.84 4.31 -20.46
CA SER A 160 -4.70 4.01 -21.32
C SER A 160 -3.61 3.45 -20.42
N GLY A 161 -3.13 2.24 -20.72
CA GLY A 161 -1.90 1.71 -20.13
C GLY A 161 -0.72 2.31 -20.89
N PRO A 162 0.03 3.27 -20.34
CA PRO A 162 1.15 3.84 -21.05
C PRO A 162 2.33 2.89 -20.90
N GLU A 163 3.09 2.73 -21.97
CA GLU A 163 4.37 2.01 -22.00
C GLU A 163 5.36 2.49 -20.91
N THR A 164 5.15 3.69 -20.34
CA THR A 164 5.92 4.27 -19.23
C THR A 164 5.54 3.74 -17.84
N MET A 165 4.34 3.20 -17.63
CA MET A 165 3.83 2.80 -16.30
C MET A 165 4.43 1.49 -15.76
N LEU A 166 5.16 0.71 -16.57
CA LEU A 166 5.70 -0.60 -16.16
C LEU A 166 7.00 -0.54 -15.34
N ARG A 167 7.43 0.63 -14.86
CA ARG A 167 8.51 0.67 -13.86
C ARG A 167 7.93 0.34 -12.49
N MET A 168 8.07 -0.94 -12.11
CA MET A 168 7.87 -1.37 -10.74
C MET A 168 8.80 -0.60 -9.81
N PRO A 169 8.34 -0.23 -8.61
CA PRO A 169 9.21 0.35 -7.61
C PRO A 169 10.31 -0.67 -7.26
N SER A 170 11.58 -0.29 -7.49
CA SER A 170 12.71 -1.06 -6.99
C SER A 170 12.81 -0.81 -5.49
N ILE A 171 12.12 -1.64 -4.70
CA ILE A 171 12.24 -1.62 -3.24
C ILE A 171 13.60 -2.24 -2.92
N LYS A 172 14.58 -1.41 -2.59
CA LYS A 172 15.78 -1.90 -1.90
C LYS A 172 15.41 -2.14 -0.44
N PRO A 173 15.67 -3.32 0.13
CA PRO A 173 15.59 -3.48 1.57
C PRO A 173 16.47 -2.41 2.23
N PRO A 174 16.07 -1.85 3.38
CA PRO A 174 16.93 -0.93 4.10
C PRO A 174 18.27 -1.65 4.36
N GLU A 175 19.38 -1.10 3.85
CA GLU A 175 20.71 -1.51 4.30
C GLU A 175 20.73 -1.33 5.82
N GLU A 176 20.96 -2.42 6.55
CA GLU A 176 21.16 -2.39 8.00
C GLU A 176 22.28 -1.37 8.31
N VAL A 177 21.93 -0.32 9.05
CA VAL A 177 22.86 0.68 9.60
C VAL A 177 23.20 0.28 11.03
#